data_AF-A0A2G9PU62-F1
#
_entry.id   AF-A0A2G9PU62-F1
#
_cell.length_a   1.000
_cell.length_b   1.000
_cell.length_c   1.000
_cell.angle_alpha   90.00
_cell.angle_beta   90.00
_cell.angle_gamma   90.00
#
_symmetry.space_group_name_H-M   'P 1'
#
loop_
_entity.id
_entity.type
_entity.pdbx_description
1 polymer ?
#
loop_
_entity_poly.entity_id
_entity_poly.type
_entity_poly.pdbx_seq_one_letter_code
_entity_poly.pdbx_strand_id
1 'polypeptide(L)'
;MRLTDKTISTSLPVVDLIDAIQPGSINYDLVKTGSLSDEDKHENAKYAVSMARRIGARVYALPDDLVEVKPKMVMTVFACLMGRGMKV
;
A
#
# COMPACT_ATOMS: atom_id res chain seq x y z
N MET A 1 14.59 5.35 0.33
CA MET A 1 13.79 4.12 0.13
C MET A 1 13.94 3.71 -1.32
N ARG A 2 14.52 2.54 -1.62
CA ARG A 2 14.58 2.04 -3.01
C ARG A 2 13.25 1.34 -3.29
N LEU A 3 12.60 1.64 -4.41
CA LEU A 3 11.32 1.02 -4.81
C LEU A 3 11.45 -0.46 -5.20
N THR A 4 12.64 -1.05 -5.04
CA THR A 4 12.96 -2.46 -5.29
C THR A 4 13.09 -3.27 -4.00
N ASP A 5 12.78 -2.67 -2.84
CA ASP A 5 12.85 -3.37 -1.56
C ASP A 5 11.78 -4.47 -1.50
N LYS A 6 12.19 -5.68 -1.10
CA LYS A 6 11.28 -6.83 -0.92
C LYS A 6 10.17 -6.55 0.09
N THR A 7 10.34 -5.55 0.96
CA THR A 7 9.32 -5.09 1.89
C THR A 7 8.12 -4.44 1.18
N ILE A 8 8.22 -4.05 -0.09
CA ILE A 8 7.04 -3.57 -0.84
C ILE A 8 6.10 -4.73 -1.15
N SER A 9 6.61 -5.94 -1.37
CA SER A 9 5.77 -7.14 -1.61
C SER A 9 4.88 -7.47 -0.41
N THR A 10 5.20 -7.00 0.79
CA THR A 10 4.37 -7.19 2.00
C THR A 10 3.25 -6.17 2.12
N SER A 11 3.24 -5.14 1.25
CA SER A 11 2.33 -3.98 1.27
C SER A 11 2.34 -3.14 2.55
N LEU A 12 3.16 -3.46 3.55
CA LEU A 12 3.28 -2.71 4.81
C LEU A 12 3.66 -1.23 4.58
N PRO A 13 4.65 -0.89 3.73
CA PRO A 13 4.99 0.52 3.51
C PRO A 13 3.86 1.32 2.87
N VAL A 14 2.97 0.67 2.12
CA VAL A 14 1.80 1.32 1.51
C VAL A 14 0.74 1.57 2.57
N VAL A 15 0.50 0.60 3.45
CA VAL A 15 -0.41 0.71 4.59
C VAL A 15 0.05 1.84 5.53
N ASP A 16 1.32 1.85 5.92
CA ASP A 16 1.88 2.88 6.81
C ASP A 16 1.79 4.28 6.19
N LEU A 17 1.99 4.39 4.87
CA LEU A 17 1.83 5.66 4.17
C LEU A 17 0.37 6.13 4.17
N ILE A 18 -0.60 5.22 4.00
CA ILE A 18 -2.03 5.56 4.06
C ILE A 18 -2.40 6.07 5.46
N ASP A 19 -1.94 5.41 6.52
CA ASP A 19 -2.19 5.86 7.89
C ASP A 19 -1.50 7.19 8.19
N ALA A 20 -0.29 7.41 7.68
CA ALA A 20 0.39 8.70 7.80
C ALA A 20 -0.36 9.85 7.10
N ILE A 21 -1.04 9.57 5.98
CA ILE A 21 -1.85 10.56 5.24
C ILE A 21 -3.19 10.82 5.94
N GLN A 22 -3.83 9.76 6.42
CA GLN A 22 -5.10 9.84 7.13
C GLN A 22 -5.05 8.93 8.37
N PRO A 23 -4.60 9.47 9.51
CA PRO A 23 -4.47 8.70 10.74
C PRO A 23 -5.78 8.06 11.17
N GLY A 24 -5.73 6.80 11.58
CA GLY A 24 -6.91 6.01 11.99
C GLY A 24 -7.73 5.48 10.81
N SER A 25 -7.21 5.61 9.59
CA SER A 25 -7.82 4.96 8.41
C SER A 25 -7.43 3.48 8.33
N ILE A 26 -6.29 3.08 8.87
CA ILE A 26 -5.85 1.68 8.87
C ILE A 26 -6.29 0.98 10.15
N ASN A 27 -6.80 -0.24 10.00
CA ASN A 27 -6.95 -1.18 11.09
C ASN A 27 -5.80 -2.20 11.02
N TYR A 28 -4.79 -2.01 11.88
CA TYR A 28 -3.60 -2.86 11.91
C TYR A 28 -3.89 -4.29 12.40
N ASP A 29 -5.03 -4.56 13.06
CA ASP A 29 -5.45 -5.93 13.40
C ASP A 29 -5.73 -6.79 12.15
N LEU A 30 -6.06 -6.15 11.02
CA LEU A 30 -6.28 -6.83 9.74
C LEU A 30 -5.00 -6.95 8.90
N VAL A 31 -3.90 -6.34 9.34
CA VAL A 31 -2.64 -6.30 8.60
C VAL A 31 -1.73 -7.37 9.14
N LYS A 32 -1.40 -8.35 8.30
CA LYS A 32 -0.50 -9.43 8.69
C LYS A 32 0.94 -8.95 8.68
N THR A 33 1.71 -9.25 9.72
CA THR A 33 3.12 -8.89 9.87
C THR A 33 3.99 -10.10 10.23
N GLY A 34 5.31 -9.98 10.10
CA GLY A 34 6.26 -11.07 10.40
C GLY A 34 6.56 -11.96 9.19
N SER A 35 6.51 -13.28 9.37
CA SER A 35 6.75 -14.25 8.30
C SER A 35 5.50 -14.42 7.43
N LEU A 36 5.43 -13.65 6.35
CA LEU A 36 4.26 -13.62 5.46
C LEU A 36 4.34 -14.67 4.36
N SER A 37 3.31 -15.49 4.24
CA SER A 37 3.06 -16.32 3.06
C SER A 37 2.63 -15.46 1.87
N ASP A 38 2.62 -16.04 0.66
CA ASP A 38 2.18 -15.31 -0.52
C ASP A 38 0.67 -14.96 -0.47
N GLU A 39 -0.13 -15.77 0.21
CA GLU A 39 -1.53 -15.44 0.53
C GLU A 39 -1.62 -14.23 1.47
N ASP A 40 -0.81 -14.19 2.53
CA ASP A 40 -0.82 -13.06 3.48
C ASP A 40 -0.42 -11.74 2.78
N LYS A 41 0.58 -11.78 1.90
CA LYS A 41 0.99 -10.62 1.09
C LYS A 41 -0.15 -10.15 0.18
N HIS A 42 -0.87 -11.09 -0.43
CA HIS A 42 -1.98 -10.78 -1.32
C HIS A 42 -3.19 -10.21 -0.55
N GLU A 43 -3.49 -10.71 0.65
CA GLU A 43 -4.49 -10.13 1.54
C GLU A 43 -4.12 -8.71 1.98
N ASN A 44 -2.86 -8.48 2.40
CA ASN A 44 -2.38 -7.15 2.74
C ASN A 44 -2.46 -6.18 1.54
N ALA A 45 -2.12 -6.64 0.33
CA ALA A 45 -2.21 -5.83 -0.88
C ALA A 45 -3.66 -5.44 -1.23
N LYS A 46 -4.59 -6.39 -1.12
CA LYS A 46 -6.04 -6.15 -1.28
C LYS A 46 -6.53 -5.10 -0.28
N TYR A 47 -6.11 -5.24 0.97
CA TYR A 47 -6.46 -4.31 2.03
C TYR A 47 -5.90 -2.91 1.75
N ALA A 48 -4.61 -2.80 1.43
CA ALA A 48 -3.93 -1.54 1.12
C ALA A 48 -4.58 -0.78 -0.05
N VAL A 49 -4.89 -1.47 -1.16
CA VAL A 49 -5.54 -0.85 -2.33
C VAL A 49 -6.95 -0.35 -1.96
N SER A 50 -7.71 -1.16 -1.22
CA SER A 50 -9.06 -0.79 -0.77
C SER A 50 -9.01 0.45 0.13
N MET A 51 -8.03 0.48 1.03
CA MET A 51 -7.82 1.58 1.95
C MET A 51 -7.35 2.86 1.25
N ALA A 52 -6.42 2.76 0.30
CA ALA A 52 -5.99 3.90 -0.51
C ALA A 52 -7.16 4.55 -1.25
N ARG A 53 -8.05 3.73 -1.84
CA ARG A 53 -9.25 4.22 -2.51
C ARG A 53 -10.24 4.85 -1.53
N ARG A 54 -10.39 4.26 -0.33
CA ARG A 54 -11.27 4.78 0.73
C ARG A 54 -10.89 6.19 1.20
N ILE A 55 -9.59 6.50 1.26
CA ILE A 55 -9.11 7.86 1.59
C ILE A 55 -9.14 8.84 0.39
N GLY A 56 -9.64 8.37 -0.77
CA GLY A 56 -9.82 9.17 -1.98
C GLY A 56 -8.59 9.23 -2.90
N ALA A 57 -7.58 8.35 -2.71
CA ALA A 57 -6.46 8.28 -3.64
C ALA A 57 -6.88 7.57 -4.94
N ARG A 58 -6.49 8.12 -6.09
CA ARG A 58 -6.78 7.55 -7.42
C ARG A 58 -5.80 6.42 -7.76
N VAL A 59 -5.90 5.31 -7.04
CA VAL A 59 -5.03 4.14 -7.22
C VAL A 59 -5.62 3.18 -8.26
N TYR A 60 -4.89 3.06 -9.39
CA TYR A 60 -5.22 2.14 -10.49
C TYR A 60 -4.51 0.79 -10.40
N ALA A 61 -3.58 0.62 -9.46
CA ALA A 61 -2.88 -0.64 -9.25
C ALA A 61 -3.82 -1.74 -8.77
N LEU A 62 -3.59 -2.96 -9.25
CA LEU A 62 -4.18 -4.17 -8.70
C LEU A 62 -3.36 -4.67 -7.50
N PRO A 63 -3.98 -5.45 -6.59
CA PRO A 63 -3.24 -6.10 -5.51
C PRO A 63 -2.05 -6.92 -6.01
N ASP A 64 -2.23 -7.66 -7.11
CA ASP A 64 -1.16 -8.45 -7.73
C ASP A 64 0.03 -7.59 -8.18
N ASP A 65 -0.21 -6.37 -8.67
CA ASP A 65 0.88 -5.46 -9.07
C ASP A 65 1.75 -5.02 -7.89
N LEU A 66 1.19 -4.98 -6.67
CA LEU A 66 1.92 -4.69 -5.44
C LEU A 66 2.69 -5.93 -4.95
N VAL A 67 2.08 -7.11 -4.97
CA VAL A 67 2.72 -8.37 -4.57
C VAL A 67 3.91 -8.70 -5.48
N GLU A 68 3.74 -8.53 -6.80
CA GLU A 68 4.79 -8.72 -7.80
C GLU A 68 5.81 -7.57 -7.84
N VAL A 69 5.58 -6.50 -7.08
CA VAL A 69 6.44 -5.30 -7.00
C VAL A 69 6.70 -4.71 -8.39
N LYS A 70 5.65 -4.50 -9.20
CA LYS A 70 5.78 -3.87 -10.52
C LYS A 70 6.22 -2.42 -10.36
N PRO A 71 7.46 -2.04 -10.75
CA PRO A 71 8.04 -0.76 -10.34
C PRO A 71 7.21 0.46 -10.79
N LYS A 72 6.63 0.40 -12.00
CA LYS A 72 5.76 1.46 -12.53
C LYS A 72 4.48 1.61 -11.72
N MET A 73 3.83 0.51 -11.36
CA MET A 73 2.55 0.54 -10.63
C MET A 73 2.75 0.95 -9.18
N VAL A 74 3.79 0.42 -8.53
CA VAL A 74 4.19 0.83 -7.18
C VAL A 74 4.45 2.34 -7.15
N MET A 75 5.25 2.86 -8.10
CA MET A 75 5.55 4.28 -8.18
C MET A 75 4.30 5.15 -8.33
N THR A 76 3.32 4.75 -9.15
CA THR A 76 2.08 5.51 -9.28
C THR A 76 1.23 5.47 -8.00
N VAL A 77 1.19 4.35 -7.28
CA VAL A 77 0.50 4.28 -5.97
C VAL A 77 1.10 5.28 -4.99
N PHE A 78 2.41 5.27 -4.82
CA PHE A 78 3.12 6.18 -3.92
C PHE A 78 2.91 7.65 -4.32
N ALA A 79 2.96 7.96 -5.63
CA ALA A 79 2.70 9.31 -6.12
C ALA A 79 1.25 9.77 -5.85
N CYS A 80 0.27 8.90 -6.11
CA CYS A 80 -1.15 9.19 -5.85
C CYS A 80 -1.45 9.40 -4.36
N LEU A 81 -0.78 8.64 -3.48
CA LEU A 81 -0.90 8.79 -2.03
C LEU A 81 -0.23 10.08 -1.56
N MET A 82 1.01 10.34 -1.95
CA MET A 82 1.73 11.57 -1.58
C MET A 82 1.02 12.83 -2.07
N GLY A 83 0.52 12.84 -3.31
CA GLY A 83 -0.25 13.96 -3.85
C GLY A 83 -1.52 14.27 -3.05
N ARG A 84 -2.06 13.29 -2.31
CA ARG A 84 -3.20 13.50 -1.41
C ARG A 84 -2.79 14.05 -0.04
N GLY A 85 -1.62 13.64 0.47
CA GLY A 85 -1.05 14.13 1.74
C GLY A 85 -0.53 15.56 1.65
N MET A 86 -0.10 16.00 0.46
CA MET A 86 0.25 17.39 0.17
C MET A 86 -1.01 18.23 -0.03
N LYS A 87 -1.75 18.51 1.05
CA LYS A 87 -2.69 19.64 1.06
C LYS A 87 -1.88 20.92 1.25
N VAL A 88 -1.84 21.74 0.19
CA VAL A 88 -1.46 23.16 0.26
C VAL A 88 -2.56 23.92 1.00
#